data_AF-A0A6G3U760-F1
#
_entry.id   AF-A0A6G3U760-F1
#
_cell.length_a   1.000
_cell.length_b   1.000
_cell.length_c   1.000
_cell.angle_alpha   90.00
_cell.angle_beta   90.00
_cell.angle_gamma   90.00
#
_symmetry.space_group_name_H-M   'P 1'
#
loop_
_entity.id
_entity.type
_entity.pdbx_description
1 polymer ?
#
loop_
_entity_poly.entity_id
_entity_poly.type
_entity_poly.pdbx_seq_one_letter_code
_entity_poly.pdbx_strand_id
1 'polypeptide(L)'
;MSDHPTSPVPSPPGLWESIDKLCAWLDTHRPVDGPDELLLRILKLSEEVGEVAQAVIGATGQNPRKGTTHTWDDVRSELCDVAVTALVALRTLTPAAPEVFARHLEEVTRRSLGARRPDASEV
;
A
#
# COMPACT_ATOMS: atom_id res chain seq x y z
N MET A 1 41.77 -13.58 -6.44
CA MET A 1 40.61 -12.70 -6.69
C MET A 1 39.58 -13.56 -7.38
N SER A 2 38.52 -13.91 -6.66
CA SER A 2 37.44 -14.74 -7.20
C SER A 2 36.30 -13.81 -7.55
N ASP A 3 36.11 -13.56 -8.84
CA ASP A 3 34.95 -12.85 -9.35
C ASP A 3 33.71 -13.74 -9.16
N HIS A 4 32.80 -13.32 -8.29
CA HIS A 4 31.46 -13.89 -8.23
C HIS A 4 30.59 -13.22 -9.29
N PRO A 5 29.94 -13.99 -10.19
CA PRO A 5 28.94 -13.41 -11.08
C PRO A 5 27.78 -12.93 -10.23
N THR A 6 27.54 -11.61 -10.24
CA THR A 6 26.37 -11.00 -9.64
C THR A 6 25.16 -11.48 -10.44
N SER A 7 24.43 -12.47 -9.94
CA SER A 7 23.15 -12.88 -10.51
C SER A 7 22.25 -11.64 -10.63
N PRO A 8 21.61 -11.41 -11.79
CA PRO A 8 20.70 -10.28 -11.93
C PRO A 8 19.55 -10.46 -10.94
N VAL A 9 19.35 -9.45 -10.08
CA VAL A 9 18.17 -9.38 -9.21
C VAL A 9 16.95 -9.44 -10.14
N PRO A 10 16.04 -10.43 -9.99
CA PRO A 10 14.86 -10.49 -10.84
C PRO A 10 14.10 -9.17 -10.68
N SER A 11 13.75 -8.54 -11.81
CA SER A 11 12.87 -7.38 -11.78
C SER A 11 11.61 -7.76 -11.00
N PRO A 12 11.14 -6.90 -10.08
CA PRO A 12 9.94 -7.21 -9.32
C PRO A 12 8.80 -7.51 -10.31
N PRO A 13 7.95 -8.52 -10.04
CA PRO A 13 6.77 -8.74 -10.86
C PRO A 13 5.97 -7.44 -10.97
N GLY A 14 5.23 -7.28 -12.07
CA GLY A 14 4.39 -6.10 -12.23
C GLY A 14 3.49 -5.95 -11.00
N LEU A 15 3.28 -4.72 -10.52
CA LEU A 15 2.47 -4.46 -9.32
C LEU A 15 1.16 -5.25 -9.35
N TRP A 16 0.41 -5.13 -10.45
CA TRP A 16 -0.88 -5.81 -10.61
C TRP A 16 -0.76 -7.33 -10.77
N GLU A 17 0.31 -7.83 -11.38
CA GLU A 17 0.58 -9.27 -11.42
C GLU A 17 0.78 -9.84 -10.00
N SER A 18 1.45 -9.07 -9.14
CA SER A 18 1.66 -9.45 -7.74
C SER A 18 0.35 -9.41 -6.95
N ILE A 19 -0.45 -8.36 -7.13
CA ILE A 19 -1.77 -8.25 -6.51
C ILE A 19 -2.70 -9.38 -6.99
N ASP A 20 -2.69 -9.73 -8.28
CA ASP A 20 -3.47 -10.86 -8.81
C ASP A 20 -3.07 -12.19 -8.15
N LYS A 21 -1.76 -12.44 -7.98
CA LYS A 21 -1.26 -13.63 -7.27
C LYS A 21 -1.71 -13.65 -5.80
N LEU A 22 -1.69 -12.50 -5.12
CA LEU A 22 -2.16 -12.38 -3.74
C LEU A 22 -3.66 -12.63 -3.63
N CYS A 23 -4.48 -12.05 -4.52
CA CYS A 23 -5.90 -12.32 -4.59
C CYS A 23 -6.17 -13.82 -4.81
N ALA A 24 -5.51 -14.44 -5.80
CA ALA A 24 -5.68 -15.86 -6.07
C ALA A 24 -5.29 -16.74 -4.86
N TRP A 25 -4.19 -16.40 -4.16
CA TRP A 25 -3.80 -17.10 -2.94
C TRP A 25 -4.84 -16.93 -1.83
N LEU A 26 -5.34 -15.72 -1.58
CA LEU A 26 -6.39 -15.47 -0.59
C LEU A 26 -7.70 -16.20 -0.94
N ASP A 27 -8.07 -16.27 -2.20
CA ASP A 27 -9.26 -16.99 -2.67
C ASP A 27 -9.17 -18.48 -2.35
N THR A 28 -7.96 -19.08 -2.37
CA THR A 28 -7.75 -20.49 -1.98
C THR A 28 -7.81 -20.75 -0.47
N HIS A 29 -7.73 -19.69 0.36
CA HIS A 29 -7.72 -19.79 1.83
C HIS A 29 -8.96 -19.13 2.47
N ARG A 30 -10.00 -18.84 1.70
CA ARG A 30 -11.13 -18.05 2.18
C ARG A 30 -12.04 -18.85 3.13
N PRO A 31 -12.38 -18.28 4.31
CA PRO A 31 -13.32 -18.90 5.24
C PRO A 31 -14.80 -18.63 4.88
N VAL A 32 -15.06 -17.63 4.02
CA VAL A 32 -16.39 -17.18 3.58
C VAL A 32 -16.37 -16.82 2.09
N ASP A 33 -17.52 -16.88 1.43
CA ASP A 33 -17.69 -16.59 0.00
C ASP A 33 -18.52 -15.31 -0.23
N GLY A 34 -18.36 -14.68 -1.40
CA GLY A 34 -19.29 -13.65 -1.88
C GLY A 34 -19.11 -12.29 -1.18
N PRO A 35 -20.20 -11.55 -0.89
CA PRO A 35 -20.12 -10.19 -0.34
C PRO A 35 -19.30 -10.07 0.95
N ASP A 36 -19.32 -11.10 1.80
CA ASP A 36 -18.60 -11.12 3.07
C ASP A 36 -17.07 -11.15 2.87
N GLU A 37 -16.57 -11.75 1.79
CA GLU A 37 -15.15 -11.77 1.44
C GLU A 37 -14.62 -10.36 1.19
N LEU A 38 -15.36 -9.57 0.41
CA LEU A 38 -15.03 -8.17 0.15
C LEU A 38 -15.05 -7.35 1.45
N LEU A 39 -16.07 -7.55 2.30
CA LEU A 39 -16.18 -6.84 3.56
C LEU A 39 -15.00 -7.14 4.49
N LEU A 40 -14.58 -8.41 4.59
CA LEU A 40 -13.41 -8.79 5.39
C LEU A 40 -12.12 -8.16 4.86
N ARG A 41 -11.93 -8.13 3.53
CA ARG A 41 -10.76 -7.45 2.92
C ARG A 41 -10.76 -5.95 3.16
N ILE A 42 -11.93 -5.31 3.17
CA ILE A 42 -12.06 -3.89 3.55
C ILE A 42 -11.77 -3.70 5.04
N LEU A 43 -12.26 -4.58 5.91
CA LEU A 43 -12.04 -4.48 7.37
C LEU A 43 -10.56 -4.64 7.74
N LYS A 44 -9.81 -5.47 7.02
CA LYS A 44 -8.35 -5.64 7.19
C LYS A 44 -7.59 -4.31 7.11
N LEU A 45 -8.06 -3.33 6.33
CA LEU A 45 -7.47 -1.99 6.28
C LEU A 45 -7.39 -1.31 7.66
N SER A 46 -8.38 -1.54 8.53
CA SER A 46 -8.39 -0.94 9.87
C SER A 46 -7.32 -1.57 10.78
N GLU A 47 -7.02 -2.85 10.56
CA GLU A 47 -5.95 -3.56 11.26
C GLU A 47 -4.59 -3.01 10.84
N GLU A 48 -4.31 -2.94 9.53
CA GLU A 48 -3.04 -2.44 8.98
C GLU A 48 -2.79 -0.97 9.40
N VAL A 49 -3.81 -0.11 9.39
CA VAL A 49 -3.70 1.27 9.88
C VAL A 49 -3.39 1.31 11.38
N GLY A 50 -3.93 0.37 12.15
CA GLY A 50 -3.61 0.20 13.56
C GLY A 50 -2.15 -0.21 13.78
N GLU A 51 -1.60 -1.06 12.92
CA GLU A 51 -0.20 -1.49 12.94
C GLU A 51 0.74 -0.34 12.57
N VAL A 52 0.40 0.48 11.56
CA VAL A 52 1.12 1.75 11.29
C VAL A 52 1.14 2.64 12.53
N ALA A 53 0.00 2.82 13.20
CA ALA A 53 -0.06 3.63 14.40
C ALA A 53 0.81 3.06 15.53
N GLN A 54 0.80 1.74 15.71
CA GLN A 54 1.65 1.05 16.68
C GLN A 54 3.14 1.24 16.36
N ALA A 55 3.53 1.08 15.09
CA ALA A 55 4.90 1.27 14.64
C ALA A 55 5.37 2.71 14.85
N VAL A 56 4.52 3.71 14.54
CA VAL A 56 4.85 5.13 14.78
C VAL A 56 5.05 5.41 16.27
N ILE A 57 4.13 4.96 17.14
CA ILE A 57 4.25 5.12 18.59
C ILE A 57 5.54 4.45 19.09
N GLY A 58 5.86 3.26 18.56
CA GLY A 58 7.07 2.52 18.87
C GLY A 58 8.35 3.21 18.40
N ALA A 59 8.37 3.79 17.20
CA ALA A 59 9.53 4.47 16.62
C ALA A 59 9.80 5.82 17.29
N THR A 60 8.75 6.51 17.71
CA THR A 60 8.83 7.83 18.37
C THR A 60 8.96 7.73 19.89
N GLY A 61 8.93 6.51 20.45
CA GLY A 61 9.08 6.27 21.89
C GLY A 61 7.94 6.84 22.75
N GLN A 62 6.77 7.10 22.16
CA GLN A 62 5.67 7.79 22.84
C GLN A 62 4.96 6.94 23.90
N ASN A 63 5.30 5.65 24.01
CA ASN A 63 4.84 4.80 25.10
C ASN A 63 5.86 4.83 26.26
N PRO A 64 5.60 5.56 27.36
CA PRO A 64 6.57 5.74 28.45
C PRO A 64 6.92 4.43 29.16
N ARG A 65 6.07 3.39 29.04
CA ARG A 65 6.30 2.08 29.66
C ARG A 65 7.23 1.18 28.85
N LYS A 66 7.42 1.46 27.55
CA LYS A 66 8.16 0.61 26.62
C LYS A 66 9.35 1.29 25.95
N GLY A 67 9.40 2.63 25.95
CA GLY A 67 10.43 3.37 25.22
C GLY A 67 10.31 3.16 23.72
N THR A 68 11.44 3.24 23.00
CA THR A 68 11.49 2.96 21.56
C THR A 68 11.48 1.44 21.31
N THR A 69 10.47 0.97 20.58
CA THR A 69 10.28 -0.47 20.28
C THR A 69 10.30 -0.80 18.80
N HIS A 70 10.18 0.20 17.94
CA HIS A 70 10.20 0.07 16.49
C HIS A 70 11.17 1.09 15.91
N THR A 71 11.40 0.98 14.62
CA THR A 71 12.19 1.88 13.79
C THR A 71 11.27 2.54 12.76
N TRP A 72 11.78 3.57 12.08
CA TRP A 72 11.09 4.13 10.92
C TRP A 72 11.04 3.17 9.73
N ASP A 73 11.82 2.08 9.75
CA ASP A 73 11.78 1.05 8.72
C ASP A 73 10.54 0.17 8.91
N ASP A 74 10.19 -0.13 10.16
CA ASP A 74 8.93 -0.81 10.50
C ASP A 74 7.73 0.03 10.04
N VAL A 75 7.73 1.35 10.31
CA VAL A 75 6.68 2.25 9.82
C VAL A 75 6.53 2.20 8.29
N ARG A 76 7.65 2.09 7.55
CA ARG A 76 7.59 1.98 6.08
C ARG A 76 7.01 0.64 5.65
N SER A 77 7.33 -0.45 6.35
CA SER A 77 6.73 -1.77 6.11
C SER A 77 5.21 -1.71 6.29
N GLU A 78 4.74 -1.23 7.44
CA GLU A 78 3.30 -1.17 7.73
C GLU A 78 2.54 -0.28 6.74
N LEU A 79 3.15 0.82 6.26
CA LEU A 79 2.57 1.65 5.20
C LEU A 79 2.46 0.89 3.86
N CYS A 80 3.44 0.04 3.55
CA CYS A 80 3.35 -0.84 2.39
C CYS A 80 2.23 -1.88 2.57
N ASP A 81 2.04 -2.42 3.77
CA ASP A 81 0.99 -3.39 4.06
C ASP A 81 -0.42 -2.77 3.92
N VAL A 82 -0.61 -1.52 4.38
CA VAL A 82 -1.83 -0.73 4.09
C VAL A 82 -2.05 -0.58 2.58
N ALA A 83 -1.02 -0.21 1.82
CA ALA A 83 -1.13 0.01 0.39
C ALA A 83 -1.49 -1.29 -0.36
N VAL A 84 -0.81 -2.40 -0.04
CA VAL A 84 -1.08 -3.72 -0.62
C VAL A 84 -2.50 -4.17 -0.27
N THR A 85 -2.92 -4.04 0.98
CA THR A 85 -4.27 -4.40 1.43
C THR A 85 -5.35 -3.59 0.70
N ALA A 86 -5.12 -2.30 0.48
CA ALA A 86 -6.03 -1.45 -0.29
C ALA A 86 -6.15 -1.88 -1.76
N LEU A 87 -5.02 -2.22 -2.39
CA LEU A 87 -5.01 -2.69 -3.78
C LEU A 87 -5.67 -4.07 -3.93
N VAL A 88 -5.46 -4.98 -2.98
CA VAL A 88 -6.16 -6.28 -2.91
C VAL A 88 -7.67 -6.09 -2.75
N ALA A 89 -8.11 -5.21 -1.84
CA ALA A 89 -9.52 -4.90 -1.67
C ALA A 89 -10.14 -4.30 -2.95
N LEU A 90 -9.44 -3.36 -3.60
CA LEU A 90 -9.87 -2.78 -4.88
C LEU A 90 -9.98 -3.85 -5.99
N ARG A 91 -8.99 -4.74 -6.08
CA ARG A 91 -8.98 -5.84 -7.06
C ARG A 91 -10.08 -6.86 -6.83
N THR A 92 -10.47 -7.07 -5.58
CA THR A 92 -11.62 -7.89 -5.19
C THR A 92 -12.93 -7.25 -5.64
N LEU A 93 -13.05 -5.93 -5.45
CA LEU A 93 -14.23 -5.16 -5.82
C LEU A 93 -14.44 -5.12 -7.35
N THR A 94 -13.35 -5.06 -8.12
CA THR A 94 -13.43 -4.99 -9.58
C THR A 94 -12.20 -5.55 -10.29
N PRO A 95 -12.37 -6.28 -11.42
CA PRO A 95 -11.25 -6.68 -12.26
C PRO A 95 -10.56 -5.52 -12.98
N ALA A 96 -11.23 -4.39 -13.15
CA ALA A 96 -10.66 -3.18 -13.75
C ALA A 96 -9.89 -2.31 -12.72
N ALA A 97 -9.43 -2.91 -11.63
CA ALA A 97 -8.69 -2.20 -10.58
C ALA A 97 -7.46 -1.42 -11.10
N PRO A 98 -6.65 -1.94 -12.05
CA PRO A 98 -5.56 -1.18 -12.65
C PRO A 98 -6.01 0.15 -13.26
N GLU A 99 -7.06 0.13 -14.07
CA GLU A 99 -7.58 1.31 -14.77
C GLU A 99 -8.26 2.28 -13.79
N VAL A 100 -9.01 1.75 -12.82
CA VAL A 100 -9.67 2.55 -11.78
C VAL A 100 -8.64 3.30 -10.94
N PHE A 101 -7.59 2.62 -10.49
CA PHE A 101 -6.53 3.23 -9.69
C PHE A 101 -5.75 4.27 -10.51
N ALA A 102 -5.32 3.93 -11.72
CA ALA A 102 -4.54 4.83 -12.58
C ALA A 102 -5.31 6.13 -12.88
N ARG A 103 -6.59 6.02 -13.25
CA ARG A 103 -7.45 7.18 -13.51
C ARG A 103 -7.64 8.05 -12.26
N HIS A 104 -7.86 7.42 -11.10
CA HIS A 104 -8.02 8.17 -9.85
C HIS A 104 -6.73 8.90 -9.45
N LEU A 105 -5.59 8.24 -9.60
CA LEU A 105 -4.28 8.82 -9.33
C LEU A 105 -3.98 10.01 -10.27
N GLU A 106 -4.25 9.86 -11.57
CA GLU A 106 -4.11 10.94 -12.54
C GLU A 106 -4.99 12.15 -12.17
N GLU A 107 -6.24 11.88 -11.78
CA GLU A 107 -7.17 12.93 -11.37
C GLU A 107 -6.68 13.69 -10.12
N VAL A 108 -6.24 12.97 -9.08
CA VAL A 108 -5.69 13.58 -7.86
C VAL A 108 -4.43 14.39 -8.19
N THR A 109 -3.54 13.83 -9.02
CA THR A 109 -2.31 14.50 -9.44
C THR A 109 -2.60 15.80 -10.17
N ARG A 110 -3.52 15.76 -11.14
CA ARG A 110 -3.95 16.95 -11.90
C ARG A 110 -4.57 18.00 -10.99
N ARG A 111 -5.41 17.60 -10.02
CA ARG A 111 -6.04 18.53 -9.06
C ARG A 111 -5.02 19.18 -8.14
N SER A 112 -4.06 18.41 -7.62
CA SER A 112 -3.07 18.91 -6.66
C SER A 112 -1.95 19.73 -7.29
N LEU A 113 -1.53 19.41 -8.52
CA LEU A 113 -0.39 20.06 -9.19
C LEU A 113 -0.81 21.07 -10.27
N GLY A 114 -2.07 21.05 -10.72
CA GLY A 114 -2.57 21.78 -11.90
C GLY A 114 -3.05 23.21 -11.69
N ALA A 115 -2.73 23.89 -10.58
CA ALA A 115 -3.09 25.30 -10.36
C ALA A 115 -1.96 26.12 -9.72
N ARG A 116 -0.85 26.32 -10.44
CA ARG A 116 0.02 27.47 -10.18
C ARG A 116 -0.56 28.66 -10.96
N ARG A 117 -1.33 29.53 -10.28
CA ARG A 117 -1.71 30.84 -10.84
C ARG A 117 -0.41 31.58 -11.21
N PRO A 118 -0.24 32.10 -12.45
CA PRO A 118 0.76 33.12 -12.67
C PRO A 118 0.39 34.33 -11.81
N ASP A 119 1.34 34.80 -11.01
CA ASP A 119 1.21 36.01 -10.22
C ASP A 119 0.92 37.17 -11.17
N ALA A 120 -0.19 37.85 -10.95
CA ALA A 120 -0.54 39.06 -11.67
C ALA A 120 0.17 40.22 -10.98
N SER A 121 1.44 40.42 -11.31
CA SER A 121 2.16 41.64 -10.98
C SER A 121 3.29 41.87 -11.99
N GLU A 122 3.00 42.69 -13.01
CA GLU A 122 3.84 43.82 -13.47
C GLU A 122 3.25 44.38 -14.79
N VAL A 123 2.42 45.40 -14.65
CA VAL A 123 2.28 46.51 -15.61
C VAL A 123 2.21 47.80 -14.84
#